data_AF-A0AA97DV97-F1
#
_entry.id   AF-A0AA97DV97-F1
#
_cell.length_a   1.000
_cell.length_b   1.000
_cell.length_c   1.000
_cell.angle_alpha   90.00
_cell.angle_beta   90.00
_cell.angle_gamma   90.00
#
_symmetry.space_group_name_H-M   'P 1'
#
loop_
_entity.id
_entity.type
_entity.pdbx_description
1 polymer ?
#
loop_
_entity_poly.entity_id
_entity_poly.type
_entity_poly.pdbx_seq_one_letter_code
_entity_poly.pdbx_strand_id
1 'polypeptide(L)'
;MIYSAIYTQKSLFTLDEFQTQWADYLGEYLLKDKYVIKQMLNHFRDNPEIGVYYPTSFWMMPNWVNHWLKNKPPAQKMAKEWEIELTKEFIAYPVGGMFWDST
;
A
#
# COMPACT_ATOMS: atom_id res chain seq x y z
N MET A 1 -15.62 0.02 17.83
CA MET A 1 -15.14 -1.24 17.22
C MET A 1 -14.36 -0.82 15.98
N ILE A 2 -13.08 -1.15 15.87
CA ILE A 2 -12.25 -0.77 14.71
C ILE A 2 -12.53 -1.79 13.60
N TYR A 3 -12.82 -1.32 12.39
CA TYR A 3 -13.11 -2.14 11.23
C TYR A 3 -12.02 -1.96 10.17
N SER A 4 -10.92 -2.71 10.28
CA SER A 4 -9.85 -2.68 9.28
C SER A 4 -10.07 -3.75 8.21
N ALA A 5 -9.95 -3.37 6.93
CA ALA A 5 -10.05 -4.29 5.80
C ALA A 5 -8.69 -4.44 5.10
N ILE A 6 -8.41 -5.66 4.63
CA ILE A 6 -7.22 -5.96 3.82
C ILE A 6 -7.59 -5.79 2.35
N TYR A 7 -6.82 -4.98 1.64
CA TYR A 7 -6.97 -4.78 0.20
C TYR A 7 -5.73 -5.27 -0.54
N THR A 8 -5.95 -6.02 -1.62
CA THR A 8 -4.88 -6.54 -2.49
C THR A 8 -5.12 -6.19 -3.96
N GLN A 9 -4.07 -5.91 -4.72
CA GLN A 9 -4.18 -5.53 -6.14
C GLN A 9 -4.22 -6.76 -7.06
N LYS A 10 -5.32 -6.92 -7.80
CA LYS A 10 -5.59 -8.08 -8.68
C LYS A 10 -4.57 -8.30 -9.81
N SER A 11 -3.96 -7.24 -10.35
CA SER A 11 -3.03 -7.36 -11.50
C SER A 11 -1.70 -8.05 -11.18
N LEU A 12 -1.37 -8.21 -9.89
CA LEU A 12 -0.20 -8.97 -9.44
C LEU A 12 -0.48 -10.47 -9.30
N PHE A 13 -1.76 -10.87 -9.31
CA PHE A 13 -2.17 -12.28 -9.20
C PHE A 13 -2.06 -13.07 -10.52
N THR A 14 -1.71 -12.43 -11.64
CA THR A 14 -1.75 -13.05 -12.98
C THR A 14 -0.37 -13.29 -13.61
N LEU A 15 0.72 -13.24 -12.82
CA LEU A 15 2.10 -13.51 -13.28
C LEU A 15 2.67 -14.74 -12.53
N ASP A 16 2.67 -15.90 -13.19
CA ASP A 16 2.74 -17.26 -12.59
C ASP A 16 3.87 -17.52 -11.57
N GLU A 17 5.11 -17.01 -11.76
CA GLU A 17 6.25 -17.39 -10.90
C GLU A 17 6.56 -16.36 -9.78
N PHE A 18 6.16 -15.10 -9.95
CA PHE A 18 6.36 -14.04 -8.95
C PHE A 18 5.21 -14.00 -7.92
N GLN A 19 4.13 -14.74 -8.16
CA GLN A 19 2.89 -14.67 -7.40
C GLN A 19 3.01 -15.18 -5.96
N THR A 20 3.57 -16.37 -5.76
CA THR A 20 3.68 -16.99 -4.43
C THR A 20 4.60 -16.20 -3.54
N GLN A 21 5.79 -15.81 -4.02
CA GLN A 21 6.76 -15.09 -3.19
C GLN A 21 6.25 -13.70 -2.76
N TRP A 22 5.53 -13.00 -3.63
CA TRP A 22 4.90 -11.73 -3.29
C TRP A 22 3.73 -11.91 -2.31
N ALA A 23 2.87 -12.91 -2.52
CA ALA A 23 1.75 -13.20 -1.62
C ALA A 23 2.26 -13.66 -0.25
N ASP A 24 3.29 -14.49 -0.21
CA ASP A 24 3.97 -14.95 1.00
C ASP A 24 4.60 -13.76 1.72
N TYR A 25 5.30 -12.87 1.01
CA TYR A 25 5.82 -11.63 1.59
C TYR A 25 4.71 -10.79 2.23
N LEU A 26 3.59 -10.57 1.53
CA LEU A 26 2.47 -9.83 2.11
C LEU A 26 1.88 -10.54 3.33
N GLY A 27 1.68 -11.85 3.26
CA GLY A 27 1.18 -12.65 4.40
C GLY A 27 2.13 -12.58 5.60
N GLU A 28 3.44 -12.67 5.35
CA GLU A 28 4.50 -12.59 6.34
C GLU A 28 4.51 -11.26 7.08
N TYR A 29 4.41 -10.14 6.35
CA TYR A 29 4.55 -8.80 6.93
C TYR A 29 3.22 -8.18 7.39
N LEU A 30 2.09 -8.63 6.87
CA LEU A 30 0.77 -8.12 7.25
C LEU A 30 0.05 -9.02 8.26
N LEU A 31 0.25 -10.35 8.20
CA LEU A 31 -0.66 -11.31 8.85
C LEU A 31 0.01 -12.36 9.74
N LYS A 32 1.32 -12.60 9.60
CA LYS A 32 1.99 -13.71 10.28
C LYS A 32 1.92 -13.63 11.79
N ASP A 33 2.11 -12.45 12.34
CA ASP A 33 2.27 -12.26 13.77
C ASP A 33 1.07 -11.50 14.36
N LYS A 34 0.39 -12.16 15.30
CA LYS A 34 -0.68 -11.54 16.10
C LYS A 34 -0.20 -10.29 16.82
N TYR A 35 1.09 -10.23 17.19
CA TYR A 35 1.69 -9.03 17.76
C TYR A 35 1.69 -7.88 16.75
N VAL A 36 2.12 -8.10 15.50
CA VAL A 36 2.11 -7.08 14.44
C VAL A 36 0.70 -6.55 14.18
N ILE A 37 -0.28 -7.45 14.04
CA ILE A 37 -1.69 -7.06 13.86
C ILE A 37 -2.19 -6.24 15.05
N LYS A 38 -1.91 -6.70 16.28
CA LYS A 38 -2.32 -5.98 17.50
C LYS A 38 -1.69 -4.60 17.58
N GLN A 39 -0.41 -4.47 17.24
CA GLN A 39 0.28 -3.18 17.24
C GLN A 39 -0.29 -2.25 16.17
N MET A 40 -0.56 -2.75 14.97
CA MET A 40 -1.19 -1.97 13.90
C MET A 40 -2.60 -1.50 14.30
N LEU A 41 -3.44 -2.37 14.86
CA LEU A 41 -4.78 -1.98 15.34
C LEU A 41 -4.71 -0.97 16.49
N ASN A 42 -3.76 -1.13 17.42
CA ASN A 42 -3.52 -0.11 18.46
C ASN A 42 -3.07 1.20 17.84
N HIS A 43 -2.25 1.17 16.78
CA HIS A 43 -1.77 2.37 16.13
C HIS A 43 -2.92 3.14 15.45
N PHE A 44 -3.82 2.46 14.74
CA PHE A 44 -5.04 3.06 14.20
C PHE A 44 -5.96 3.62 15.30
N ARG A 45 -6.09 2.89 16.43
CA ARG A 45 -6.87 3.39 17.58
C ARG A 45 -6.30 4.69 18.15
N ASP A 46 -4.99 4.72 18.34
CA ASP A 46 -4.30 5.78 19.07
C ASP A 46 -4.02 6.99 18.16
N ASN A 47 -4.07 6.82 16.83
CA ASN A 47 -3.78 7.84 15.82
C ASN A 47 -4.87 7.81 14.71
N PRO A 48 -6.06 8.39 14.95
CA PRO A 48 -7.19 8.33 14.00
C PRO A 48 -6.92 8.99 12.64
N GLU A 49 -5.87 9.81 12.52
CA GLU A 49 -5.41 10.40 11.27
C GLU A 49 -4.69 9.41 10.34
N ILE A 50 -4.30 8.25 10.85
CA ILE A 50 -3.62 7.21 10.09
C ILE A 50 -4.67 6.27 9.50
N GLY A 51 -4.85 6.31 8.18
CA GLY A 51 -5.84 5.47 7.47
C GLY A 51 -5.26 4.25 6.75
N VAL A 52 -3.93 4.14 6.63
CA VAL A 52 -3.28 3.10 5.82
C VAL A 52 -2.05 2.52 6.50
N TYR A 53 -1.92 1.19 6.50
CA TYR A 53 -0.71 0.47 6.92
C TYR A 53 -0.30 -0.53 5.84
N TYR A 54 0.97 -0.51 5.44
CA TYR A 54 1.49 -1.37 4.39
C TYR A 54 3.00 -1.63 4.59
N PRO A 55 3.51 -2.80 4.15
CA PRO A 55 4.93 -3.08 4.24
C PRO A 55 5.70 -2.29 3.16
N THR A 56 7.02 -2.26 3.28
CA THR A 56 7.87 -1.83 2.15
C THR A 56 7.55 -2.63 0.90
N SER A 57 7.77 -2.05 -0.29
CA SER A 57 7.58 -2.76 -1.55
C SER A 57 8.39 -4.07 -1.55
N PHE A 58 7.76 -5.16 -2.01
CA PHE A 58 8.42 -6.46 -2.15
C PHE A 58 9.69 -6.31 -3.00
N TRP A 59 10.84 -6.76 -2.52
CA TRP A 59 12.16 -6.42 -3.10
C TRP A 59 12.37 -6.92 -4.53
N MET A 60 11.61 -7.90 -5.00
CA MET A 60 11.66 -8.37 -6.39
C MET A 60 10.77 -7.55 -7.33
N MET A 61 10.00 -6.59 -6.80
CA MET A 61 9.23 -5.67 -7.63
C MET A 61 10.18 -4.69 -8.33
N PRO A 62 9.98 -4.45 -9.63
CA PRO A 62 10.83 -3.52 -10.34
C PRO A 62 10.53 -2.08 -9.90
N ASN A 63 11.56 -1.25 -9.71
CA ASN A 63 11.41 0.12 -9.17
C ASN A 63 10.31 0.97 -9.81
N TRP A 64 10.00 0.74 -11.09
CA TRP A 64 8.93 1.46 -11.80
C TRP A 64 7.53 1.22 -11.24
N VAL A 65 7.32 0.22 -10.37
CA VAL A 65 6.04 0.06 -9.65
C VAL A 65 5.67 1.29 -8.84
N ASN A 66 6.66 2.07 -8.38
CA ASN A 66 6.45 3.30 -7.62
C ASN A 66 6.48 4.55 -8.52
N HIS A 67 6.62 4.42 -9.83
CA HIS A 67 6.65 5.53 -10.78
C HIS A 67 5.25 5.90 -11.27
N TRP A 68 4.98 7.19 -11.49
CA TRP A 68 3.65 7.64 -11.95
C TRP A 68 3.21 7.03 -13.28
N LEU A 69 4.15 6.77 -14.19
CA LEU A 69 3.89 6.20 -15.53
C LEU A 69 2.71 6.93 -16.21
N LYS A 70 1.70 6.17 -16.66
CA LYS A 70 0.50 6.72 -17.31
C LYS A 70 -0.41 7.52 -16.37
N ASN A 71 -0.21 7.42 -15.06
CA ASN A 71 -0.97 8.16 -14.05
C ASN A 71 -0.43 9.58 -13.82
N LYS A 72 0.71 9.96 -14.41
CA LYS A 72 1.29 11.31 -14.21
C LYS A 72 0.36 12.44 -14.66
N PRO A 73 -0.22 12.43 -15.89
CA PRO A 73 -1.14 13.50 -16.31
C PRO A 73 -2.39 13.65 -15.42
N PRO A 74 -3.15 12.58 -15.08
CA PRO A 74 -4.30 12.73 -14.19
C PRO A 74 -3.88 13.14 -12.76
N ALA A 75 -2.74 12.65 -12.25
CA ALA A 75 -2.23 13.07 -10.95
C ALA A 75 -1.88 14.56 -10.90
N GLN A 76 -1.24 15.10 -11.95
CA GLN A 76 -0.93 16.53 -12.04
C GLN A 76 -2.19 17.40 -12.07
N LYS A 77 -3.24 16.93 -12.74
CA LYS A 77 -4.53 17.63 -12.75
C LYS A 77 -5.12 17.72 -11.34
N MET A 78 -5.19 16.59 -10.63
CA MET A 78 -5.71 16.57 -9.25
C MET A 78 -4.84 17.39 -8.30
N ALA A 79 -3.52 17.28 -8.41
CA ALA A 79 -2.58 18.03 -7.58
C ALA A 79 -2.76 19.55 -7.75
N LYS A 80 -3.02 20.01 -8.98
CA LYS A 80 -3.35 21.41 -9.25
C LYS A 80 -4.66 21.85 -8.57
N GLU A 81 -5.68 21.01 -8.59
CA GLU A 81 -6.98 21.29 -7.94
C GLU A 81 -6.85 21.38 -6.41
N TRP A 82 -5.89 20.66 -5.83
CA TRP A 82 -5.63 20.63 -4.38
C TRP A 82 -4.48 21.54 -3.95
N GLU A 83 -3.92 22.33 -4.87
CA GLU A 83 -2.77 23.20 -4.62
C GLU A 83 -1.53 22.44 -4.07
N ILE A 84 -1.35 21.20 -4.52
CA ILE A 84 -0.24 20.31 -4.15
C ILE A 84 0.80 20.29 -5.28
N GLU A 85 2.08 20.38 -4.91
CA GLU A 85 3.19 20.23 -5.84
C GLU A 85 3.67 18.76 -5.91
N LEU A 86 3.65 18.16 -7.11
CA LEU A 86 4.21 16.83 -7.36
C LEU A 86 5.70 16.97 -7.75
N THR A 87 6.58 16.96 -6.76
CA THR A 87 8.04 17.18 -6.96
C THR A 87 8.81 15.91 -7.34
N LYS A 88 8.22 14.73 -7.20
CA LYS A 88 8.90 13.43 -7.40
C LYS A 88 8.23 12.62 -8.49
N GLU A 89 9.06 11.94 -9.29
CA GLU A 89 8.62 10.95 -10.28
C GLU A 89 8.20 9.62 -9.65
N PHE A 90 8.71 9.36 -8.44
CA PHE A 90 8.42 8.17 -7.65
C PHE A 90 7.62 8.53 -6.40
N ILE A 91 6.59 7.74 -6.12
CA ILE A 91 5.74 7.84 -4.95
C ILE A 91 5.82 6.57 -4.11
N ALA A 92 5.99 6.76 -2.80
CA ALA A 92 5.81 5.69 -1.83
C ALA A 92 4.31 5.44 -1.68
N TYR A 93 3.86 4.29 -2.16
CA TYR A 93 2.48 3.84 -2.03
C TYR A 93 2.46 2.31 -1.90
N PRO A 94 1.38 1.73 -1.33
CA PRO A 94 1.26 0.28 -1.16
C PRO A 94 1.25 -0.45 -2.49
N VAL A 95 2.37 -1.07 -2.83
CA VAL A 95 2.47 -1.95 -4.00
C VAL A 95 1.98 -3.33 -3.61
N GLY A 96 0.71 -3.57 -3.89
CA GLY A 96 0.12 -4.90 -3.90
C GLY A 96 -0.78 -5.23 -2.72
N GLY A 97 -0.44 -4.88 -1.48
CA GLY A 97 -1.25 -5.20 -0.30
C GLY A 97 -1.18 -4.15 0.80
N MET A 98 -2.32 -3.83 1.42
CA MET A 98 -2.40 -2.89 2.54
C MET A 98 -3.59 -3.18 3.44
N PHE A 99 -3.51 -2.70 4.68
CA PHE A 99 -4.68 -2.46 5.51
C PHE A 99 -5.17 -1.04 5.29
N TRP A 100 -6.49 -0.91 5.20
CA TRP A 100 -7.19 0.35 5.15
C TRP A 100 -8.21 0.39 6.28
N ASP A 101 -8.23 1.49 7.03
CA ASP A 101 -9.31 1.80 7.96
C ASP A 101 -10.23 2.85 7.34
N SER A 102 -11.52 2.51 7.24
CA SER A 102 -12.55 3.43 6.77
C SER A 102 -13.38 3.85 7.96
N THR A 103 -12.82 4.75 8.76
CA THR A 103 -13.52 5.38 9.90
C THR A 103 -14.69 6.23 9.43
#